data_AF-A0A8S3KDS9-F1
#
_entry.id   AF-A0A8S3KDS9-F1
#
_cell.length_a   1.000
_cell.length_b   1.000
_cell.length_c   1.000
_cell.angle_alpha   90.00
_cell.angle_beta   90.00
_cell.angle_gamma   90.00
#
_symmetry.space_group_name_H-M   'P 1'
#
loop_
_entity.id
_entity.type
_entity.pdbx_description
1 polymer ?
#
loop_
_entity_poly.entity_id
_entity_poly.type
_entity_poly.pdbx_seq_one_letter_code
_entity_poly.pdbx_strand_id
1 'polypeptide(L)' 'MPLELVTVLKQRKFILNVGGKKYTTSIETLTRETNTFFTALFSGQCQLAIDPNDNSIFIDRNGQIFTHILEWLRT' A
#
# COMPACT_ATOMS: atom_id res chain seq x y z
N MET A 1 3.55 -13.63 10.02
CA MET A 1 3.36 -12.70 8.89
C MET A 1 3.40 -13.52 7.59
N PRO A 2 2.46 -13.35 6.64
CA PRO A 2 2.43 -14.11 5.40
C PRO A 2 3.69 -13.90 4.54
N LEU A 3 4.16 -14.95 3.85
CA LEU A 3 5.39 -14.90 3.03
C LEU A 3 5.29 -13.88 1.89
N GLU A 4 4.12 -13.73 1.29
CA GLU A 4 3.86 -12.76 0.23
C GLU A 4 4.05 -11.32 0.71
N LEU A 5 3.62 -11.03 1.94
CA LEU A 5 3.85 -9.72 2.54
C LEU A 5 5.34 -9.47 2.76
N VAL A 6 6.08 -10.46 3.27
CA VAL A 6 7.54 -10.33 3.42
C VAL A 6 8.22 -10.03 2.08
N THR A 7 7.74 -10.63 0.99
CA THR A 7 8.24 -10.38 -0.36
C THR A 7 7.97 -8.95 -0.80
N VAL A 8 6.75 -8.45 -0.62
CA VAL A 8 6.39 -7.05 -0.94
C VAL A 8 7.18 -6.08 -0.07
N LEU A 9 7.33 -6.36 1.23
CA LEU A 9 8.04 -5.49 2.17
C LEU A 9 9.54 -5.35 1.87
N LYS A 10 10.14 -6.32 1.19
CA LYS A 10 11.55 -6.26 0.74
C LYS A 10 11.75 -5.41 -0.51
N GLN A 11 10.69 -5.05 -1.23
CA GLN A 11 10.79 -4.28 -2.47
C GLN A 11 10.92 -2.78 -2.17
N ARG A 12 11.74 -2.06 -2.95
CA ARG A 12 11.80 -0.59 -2.87
C ARG A 12 10.51 0.07 -3.33
N LYS A 13 9.80 -0.55 -4.29
CA LYS A 13 8.52 -0.10 -4.82
C LYS A 13 7.64 -1.30 -5.11
N PHE A 14 6.33 -1.16 -4.89
CA PHE A 14 5.33 -2.18 -5.15
C PHE A 14 4.06 -1.54 -5.74
N ILE A 15 3.14 -2.39 -6.21
CA ILE A 15 1.85 -1.96 -6.76
C ILE A 15 0.82 -1.89 -5.63
N LEU A 16 0.20 -0.72 -5.48
CA LEU A 16 -0.98 -0.51 -4.65
C LEU A 16 -2.20 -0.38 -5.56
N ASN A 17 -3.14 -1.31 -5.46
CA ASN A 17 -4.40 -1.29 -6.19
C ASN A 17 -5.50 -0.70 -5.30
N VAL A 18 -5.96 0.52 -5.61
CA VAL A 18 -6.99 1.22 -4.85
C VAL A 18 -8.28 1.28 -5.66
N GLY A 19 -9.24 0.42 -5.33
CA GLY A 19 -10.54 0.33 -6.02
C GLY A 19 -10.42 0.08 -7.53
N GLY A 20 -9.41 -0.69 -7.96
CA GLY A 20 -9.13 -0.98 -9.37
C GLY A 20 -8.08 -0.08 -10.02
N LYS A 21 -7.72 1.06 -9.41
CA LYS A 21 -6.67 1.95 -9.92
C LYS A 21 -5.32 1.58 -9.31
N LYS A 22 -4.35 1.26 -10.16
CA LYS A 22 -3.00 0.84 -9.75
C LYS A 22 -2.04 2.01 -9.62
N TYR A 23 -1.26 2.00 -8.55
CA TYR A 23 -0.22 2.98 -8.23
C TYR A 23 1.10 2.26 -7.96
N THR A 24 2.21 2.83 -8.41
CA THR A 24 3.55 2.41 -7.97
C THR A 24 4.01 3.34 -6.85
N THR A 25 4.30 2.79 -5.68
CA THR A 25 4.71 3.55 -4.48
C THR A 25 5.68 2.75 -3.61
N SER A 26 6.17 3.32 -2.50
CA SER A 26 7.01 2.67 -1.50
C SER A 26 6.36 2.68 -0.12
N ILE A 27 6.83 1.83 0.78
CA ILE A 27 6.40 1.85 2.20
C ILE A 27 6.71 3.22 2.78
N GLU A 28 7.94 3.71 2.58
CA GLU A 28 8.39 5.02 3.05
C GLU A 28 7.43 6.15 2.67
N THR A 29 6.92 6.16 1.43
CA THR A 29 5.91 7.15 1.01
C THR A 29 4.61 6.97 1.79
N LEU A 30 4.08 5.75 1.86
CA LEU A 30 2.80 5.48 2.52
C LEU A 30 2.85 5.67 4.03
N THR A 31 4.02 5.49 4.65
CA THR A 31 4.23 5.61 6.09
C THR A 31 4.96 6.90 6.47
N ARG A 32 4.99 7.91 5.58
CA ARG A 32 5.59 9.21 5.90
C ARG A 32 4.95 9.84 7.14
N GLU A 33 3.64 9.68 7.27
CA GLU A 33 2.89 10.08 8.46
C GLU A 33 2.69 8.92 9.43
N THR A 34 2.89 9.19 10.72
CA THR A 34 2.67 8.21 11.79
C THR A 34 1.21 8.14 12.22
N ASN A 35 0.81 7.03 12.84
CA ASN A 35 -0.54 6.80 13.37
C ASN A 35 -1.66 6.90 12.31
N THR A 36 -1.35 6.51 11.08
CA THR A 36 -2.30 6.44 9.97
C THR A 36 -2.70 5.00 9.66
N PHE A 37 -3.74 4.86 8.84
CA PHE A 37 -4.14 3.57 8.26
C PHE A 37 -2.93 2.81 7.67
N PHE A 38 -2.04 3.48 6.94
CA PHE A 38 -0.89 2.82 6.32
C PHE A 38 0.13 2.33 7.33
N THR A 39 0.39 3.07 8.40
CA THR A 39 1.29 2.59 9.46
C THR A 39 0.72 1.36 10.17
N ALA A 40 -0.59 1.30 10.39
CA ALA A 40 -1.25 0.10 10.95
C ALA A 40 -1.26 -1.08 9.95
N LEU A 41 -1.43 -0.77 8.66
CA LEU A 41 -1.39 -1.76 7.60
C LEU A 41 -0.03 -2.46 7.51
N PHE A 42 1.07 -1.71 7.63
CA PHE A 42 2.43 -2.24 7.54
C PHE A 42 3.05 -2.63 8.88
N SER A 43 2.39 -2.38 10.01
CA SER A 43 2.80 -2.89 11.33
C SER A 43 2.39 -4.36 11.56
N GLY A 44 1.66 -4.96 10.62
CA GLY A 44 1.11 -6.31 10.74
C GLY A 44 -0.12 -6.39 11.66
N GLN A 45 -0.69 -5.25 12.05
CA GLN A 45 -1.91 -5.16 12.85
C GLN A 45 -3.19 -5.34 12.02
N CYS A 46 -3.08 -5.28 10.68
CA CYS A 46 -4.20 -5.48 9.76
C CYS A 46 -3.91 -6.60 8.77
N GLN A 47 -4.97 -7.28 8.33
CA GLN A 47 -4.89 -8.26 7.25
C GLN A 47 -4.74 -7.55 5.91
N LEU A 48 -3.74 -7.96 5.16
CA LEU A 48 -3.44 -7.42 3.83
C LEU A 48 -4.03 -8.34 2.77
N ALA A 49 -4.77 -7.75 1.84
CA ALA A 49 -5.23 -8.44 0.63
C ALA A 49 -4.16 -8.25 -0.45
N ILE A 50 -3.43 -9.32 -0.76
CA ILE A 50 -2.43 -9.35 -1.83
C ILE A 50 -3.04 -10.13 -3.00
N ASP A 51 -3.00 -9.55 -4.20
CA ASP A 51 -3.44 -10.24 -5.41
C ASP A 51 -2.39 -11.30 -5.80
N PRO A 52 -2.76 -12.58 -5.92
CA PRO A 52 -1.81 -13.65 -6.22
C PRO A 52 -1.22 -13.56 -7.63
N ASN A 53 -1.83 -12.81 -8.56
CA ASN A 53 -1.37 -12.73 -9.95
C ASN A 53 -0.24 -11.71 -10.14
N ASP A 54 -0.29 -10.58 -9.44
CA ASP A 54 0.67 -9.47 -9.61
C ASP A 54 1.29 -8.96 -8.30
N ASN A 55 0.98 -9.59 -7.17
CA ASN A 55 1.40 -9.21 -5.82
C ASN A 55 1.00 -7.78 -5.42
N SER A 56 -0.02 -7.19 -6.07
CA SER A 56 -0.50 -5.87 -5.68
C SER A 56 -1.25 -5.93 -4.35
N ILE A 57 -1.05 -4.90 -3.52
CA ILE A 57 -1.84 -4.72 -2.29
C ILE A 57 -3.16 -4.06 -2.67
N PHE A 58 -4.28 -4.68 -2.33
CA PHE A 58 -5.60 -4.14 -2.59
C PHE A 58 -6.15 -3.29 -1.42
N ILE A 59 -6.68 -2.12 -1.76
CA ILE A 59 -7.43 -1.25 -0.86
C ILE A 59 -8.80 -0.97 -1.45
N ASP A 60 -9.84 -1.30 -0.69
CA ASP A 60 -11.23 -1.07 -1.07
C ASP A 60 -11.66 0.39 -0.83
N ARG A 61 -11.11 1.31 -1.64
CA ARG A 61 -11.38 2.75 -1.61
C ARG A 61 -11.38 3.36 -3.01
N ASN A 62 -11.87 4.59 -3.14
CA ASN A 62 -11.92 5.31 -4.41
C ASN A 62 -10.50 5.67 -4.89
N GLY A 63 -10.08 5.03 -5.98
CA GLY A 63 -8.77 5.25 -6.59
C GLY A 63 -8.55 6.70 -7.03
N GLN A 64 -9.54 7.39 -7.60
CA GLN A 64 -9.36 8.76 -8.10
C GLN A 64 -9.04 9.75 -6.98
N ILE A 65 -9.79 9.69 -5.87
CA ILE A 65 -9.54 10.55 -4.69
C ILE A 65 -8.15 10.23 -4.10
N PHE A 66 -7.77 8.95 -4.09
CA PHE A 66 -6.49 8.52 -3.54
C PHE A 66 -5.27 9.13 -4.26
N THR A 67 -5.39 9.54 -5.53
CA THR A 67 -4.30 10.23 -6.23
C THR A 67 -3.82 11.44 -5.43
N HIS A 68 -4.72 12.26 -4.90
CA HIS A 68 -4.35 13.45 -4.14
C HIS A 68 -3.67 13.12 -2.81
N ILE A 69 -4.11 12.05 -2.14
CA ILE A 69 -3.48 11.56 -0.91
C ILE A 69 -2.06 11.10 -1.21
N LEU A 70 -1.87 10.33 -2.28
CA LEU A 70 -0.55 9.83 -2.66
C LEU A 70 0.40 10.95 -3.07
N GLU A 71 -0.06 11.95 -3.83
CA GLU A 71 0.77 13.11 -4.15
C GLU A 71 1.12 13.91 -2.90
N TRP A 72 0.17 14.11 -1.99
CA TRP A 72 0.45 14.77 -0.71
C TRP A 72 1.51 14.03 0.08
N LEU A 73 1.49 12.69 0.10
CA LEU A 73 2.47 11.83 0.78
C LEU A 73 3.88 11.82 0.13
N ARG A 74 4.04 12.34 -1.09
CA ARG A 74 5.33 12.39 -1.80
C ARG A 74 6.11 13.68 -1.59
N THR A 75 5.48 14.74 -1.06
CA THR A 75 6.07 16.08 -0.89
C THR A 75 6.32 16.42 0.57
#